data_AF-A0A246S528-F1
#
_entry.id   AF-A0A246S528-F1
#
_cell.length_a   1.000
_cell.length_b   1.000
_cell.length_c   1.000
_cell.angle_alpha   90.00
_cell.angle_beta   90.00
_cell.angle_gamma   90.00
#
_symmetry.space_group_name_H-M   'P 1'
#
loop_
_entity.id
_entity.type
_entity.pdbx_description
1 polymer ?
#
loop_
_entity_poly.entity_id
_entity_poly.type
_entity_poly.pdbx_seq_one_letter_code
_entity_poly.pdbx_strand_id
1 'polypeptide(L)' 'MYVCVCKGVTDHQIRQHVSDGARSWREVREATGCATQCGKCACYAKSITRDAVQEARQEADLGLAYAV' A
#
# COMPACT_ATOMS: atom_id res chain seq x y z
N MET A 1 -6.69 9.59 5.12
CA MET A 1 -8.13 9.35 4.80
C MET A 1 -8.48 7.88 5.03
N TYR A 2 -9.70 7.56 5.48
CA TYR A 2 -10.20 6.18 5.48
C TYR A 2 -10.44 5.68 4.07
N VAL A 3 -9.81 4.56 3.73
CA VAL A 3 -9.97 3.88 2.44
C VAL A 3 -11.00 2.75 2.59
N CYS A 4 -10.93 1.98 3.67
CA CYS A 4 -11.89 0.92 3.97
C CYS A 4 -12.63 1.20 5.27
N VAL A 5 -13.85 1.72 5.18
CA VAL A 5 -14.70 1.98 6.35
C VAL A 5 -15.08 0.69 7.08
N CYS A 6 -15.36 -0.38 6.34
CA CYS A 6 -15.68 -1.71 6.87
C CYS A 6 -14.63 -2.27 7.84
N LYS A 7 -13.36 -1.93 7.63
CA LYS A 7 -12.21 -2.49 8.37
C LYS A 7 -11.39 -1.43 9.10
N GLY A 8 -11.81 -0.16 9.04
CA GLY A 8 -11.07 0.95 9.63
C GLY A 8 -9.67 1.16 9.03
N VAL A 9 -9.48 0.86 7.73
CA VAL A 9 -8.16 0.99 7.08
C VAL A 9 -8.02 2.36 6.44
N THR A 10 -6.92 3.04 6.74
CA THR A 10 -6.55 4.34 6.19
C THR A 10 -5.50 4.22 5.08
N ASP A 11 -5.43 5.26 4.25
CA ASP A 11 -4.38 5.42 3.23
C ASP A 11 -2.97 5.32 3.85
N HIS A 12 -2.77 5.97 5.00
CA HIS A 12 -1.52 5.92 5.74
C HIS A 12 -1.14 4.49 6.14
N GLN A 13 -2.08 3.68 6.64
CA GLN A 13 -1.80 2.29 6.98
C GLN A 13 -1.41 1.46 5.75
N ILE A 14 -2.05 1.70 4.59
CA ILE A 14 -1.66 1.03 3.33
C ILE A 14 -0.22 1.38 2.96
N ARG A 15 0.13 2.67 2.98
CA ARG A 15 1.49 3.16 2.67
C ARG A 15 2.53 2.68 3.69
N GLN A 16 2.16 2.61 4.97
CA GLN A 16 3.02 2.08 6.03
C GLN A 16 3.37 0.61 5.76
N HIS A 17 2.38 -0.24 5.45
CA HIS A 17 2.66 -1.63 5.14
C HIS A 17 3.58 -1.80 3.92
N VAL A 18 3.47 -0.92 2.91
CA VAL A 18 4.42 -0.90 1.79
C VAL A 18 5.80 -0.45 2.27
N SER A 19 5.90 0.58 3.10
CA SER A 19 7.18 1.03 3.67
C SER A 19 7.86 -0.07 4.49
N ASP A 20 7.07 -0.86 5.24
CA ASP A 20 7.52 -1.99 6.06
C ASP A 20 7.90 -3.23 5.24
N GLY A 21 7.67 -3.21 3.92
CA GLY A 21 8.15 -4.25 3.01
C GLY A 21 7.09 -4.92 2.14
N ALA A 22 5.81 -4.59 2.28
CA ALA A 22 4.80 -5.12 1.37
C ALA A 22 5.08 -4.64 -0.07
N ARG A 23 5.02 -5.55 -1.04
CA ARG A 23 5.28 -5.27 -2.46
C ARG A 23 4.10 -5.61 -3.38
N SER A 24 2.97 -6.02 -2.80
CA SER A 24 1.77 -6.33 -3.56
C SER A 24 0.48 -5.96 -2.83
N TRP A 25 -0.60 -5.72 -3.59
CA TRP A 25 -1.95 -5.58 -3.03
C TRP A 25 -2.37 -6.79 -2.20
N ARG A 26 -1.92 -7.98 -2.58
CA ARG A 26 -2.24 -9.20 -1.85
C ARG A 26 -1.71 -9.14 -0.42
N GLU A 27 -0.45 -8.77 -0.24
CA GLU A 27 0.19 -8.64 1.07
C GLU A 27 -0.49 -7.55 1.92
N VAL A 28 -0.75 -6.37 1.34
CA VAL A 28 -1.46 -5.30 2.05
C VAL A 28 -2.85 -5.76 2.50
N ARG A 29 -3.58 -6.47 1.62
CA ARG A 29 -4.90 -7.01 1.93
C ARG A 29 -4.85 -8.03 3.07
N GLU A 30 -3.89 -8.94 3.03
CA GLU A 30 -3.71 -9.97 4.06
C GLU A 30 -3.33 -9.34 5.42
N ALA A 31 -2.49 -8.31 5.42
CA ALA A 31 -2.08 -7.60 6.64
C ALA A 31 -3.19 -6.73 7.26
N THR A 32 -3.98 -6.04 6.43
CA THR A 32 -4.98 -5.05 6.91
C THR A 32 -6.41 -5.57 6.96
N GLY A 33 -6.70 -6.67 6.26
CA GLY A 33 -8.06 -7.13 5.99
C GLY A 33 -8.85 -6.21 5.03
N CYS A 34 -8.23 -5.19 4.43
CA CYS A 34 -8.90 -4.23 3.55
C CYS A 34 -9.71 -4.92 2.43
N ALA A 35 -10.90 -4.42 2.11
CA ALA A 35 -11.78 -4.97 1.07
C ALA A 35 -12.26 -6.44 1.26
N THR A 36 -12.08 -7.05 2.43
CA THR A 36 -12.58 -8.42 2.72
C THR A 36 -14.03 -8.48 3.23
N GLN A 37 -14.74 -7.33 3.27
CA GLN A 37 -16.16 -7.26 3.59
C GLN A 37 -16.98 -6.89 2.34
N CYS A 38 -17.29 -5.60 2.13
CA CYS A 38 -18.14 -5.17 1.01
C CYS A 38 -17.41 -5.01 -0.33
N GLY A 39 -16.06 -5.04 -0.34
CA GLY A 39 -15.23 -4.92 -1.55
C GLY A 39 -15.21 -3.54 -2.24
N LYS A 40 -16.09 -2.59 -1.90
CA LYS A 40 -16.24 -1.29 -2.60
C LYS A 40 -14.97 -0.46 -2.70
N CYS A 41 -14.11 -0.54 -1.68
CA CYS A 41 -12.84 0.17 -1.64
C CYS A 41 -11.71 -0.48 -2.47
N ALA A 42 -11.90 -1.69 -2.99
CA ALA A 42 -10.81 -2.49 -3.55
C ALA A 42 -10.06 -1.80 -4.70
N CYS A 43 -10.76 -1.14 -5.62
CA CYS A 43 -10.12 -0.46 -6.74
C CYS A 43 -9.23 0.69 -6.27
N TYR A 44 -9.72 1.49 -5.32
CA TYR A 44 -8.96 2.62 -4.77
C TYR A 44 -7.81 2.18 -3.86
N ALA A 45 -8.02 1.19 -3.00
CA ALA A 45 -6.96 0.62 -2.18
C ALA A 45 -5.82 0.00 -3.03
N LYS A 46 -6.17 -0.65 -4.15
CA LYS A 46 -5.21 -1.16 -5.13
C LYS A 46 -4.41 -0.03 -5.80
N SER A 47 -5.03 1.09 -6.17
CA SER A 47 -4.29 2.21 -6.77
C SER A 47 -3.29 2.77 -5.78
N ILE A 48 -3.70 3.06 -4.55
CA ILE A 48 -2.79 3.54 -3.48
C ILE A 48 -1.63 2.57 -3.28
N THR A 49 -1.91 1.26 -3.20
CA THR A 49 -0.86 0.26 -3.01
C THR A 49 0.13 0.24 -4.17
N ARG A 50 -0.35 0.32 -5.41
CA ARG A 50 0.52 0.34 -6.59
C ARG A 50 1.39 1.59 -6.61
N ASP A 51 0.81 2.74 -6.34
CA ASP A 51 1.52 4.02 -6.36
C ASP A 51 2.60 4.03 -5.27
N ALA A 52 2.28 3.59 -4.04
CA ALA A 52 3.24 3.44 -2.95
C ALA A 52 4.37 2.45 -3.26
N VAL A 53 4.08 1.33 -3.95
CA VAL A 53 5.12 0.36 -4.36
C VAL A 53 6.03 0.94 -5.44
N GLN A 54 5.51 1.77 -6.34
CA GLN A 54 6.32 2.48 -7.34
C GLN A 54 7.22 3.53 -6.68
N GLU A 55 6.67 4.34 -5.76
CA GLU A 55 7.41 5.31 -4.96
C GLU A 55 8.57 4.63 -4.20
N ALA A 56 8.29 3.55 -3.45
CA ALA A 56 9.31 2.82 -2.70
C ALA A 56 10.41 2.20 -3.59
N ARG A 57 10.08 1.80 -4.83
CA ARG A 57 11.07 1.32 -5.81
C ARG A 57 11.94 2.45 -6.34
N GLN A 58 11.35 3.61 -6.63
CA GLN A 58 12.09 4.79 -7.10
C GLN A 58 13.05 5.29 -6.04
N GLU A 59 12.63 5.33 -4.77
CA GLU A 59 13.50 5.69 -3.65
C GLU A 59 14.69 4.73 -3.51
N ALA A 60 14.47 3.43 -3.67
CA ALA A 60 15.56 2.44 -3.65
C ALA A 60 16.54 2.62 -4.82
N ASP A 61 16.04 2.91 -6.02
CA ASP A 61 16.86 3.15 -7.22
C ASP A 61 17.71 4.42 -7.10
N LEU A 62 17.11 5.51 -6.61
CA LEU A 62 17.84 6.75 -6.30
C LEU A 62 18.90 6.51 -5.24
N GLY A 63 18.57 5.79 -4.17
CA GLY A 63 19.51 5.45 -3.10
C GLY A 63 20.75 4.69 -3.61
N LEU A 64 20.56 3.78 -4.57
CA LEU A 64 21.67 3.08 -5.23
C LEU A 64 22.51 4.01 -6.10
N ALA A 65 21.86 4.92 -6.84
CA ALA A 65 22.56 5.86 -7.72
C ALA A 65 23.46 6.86 -6.96
N TYR A 66 23.11 7.23 -5.74
CA TYR A 66 23.87 8.17 -4.91
C TYR A 66 24.86 7.51 -3.93
N ALA A 67 24.95 6.18 -3.90
CA ALA A 67 25.86 5.44 -3.01
C ALA A 67 27.26 5.18 -3.61
N VAL A 68 27.60 5.81 -4.74
CA VAL A 68 28.87 5.69 -5.48
C VAL A 68 29.81 6.85 -5.19
#